data_AF-A0A502TCE2-F1
#
_entry.id   AF-A0A502TCE2-F1
#
_cell.length_a   1.000
_cell.length_b   1.000
_cell.length_c   1.000
_cell.angle_alpha   90.00
_cell.angle_beta   90.00
_cell.angle_gamma   90.00
#
_symmetry.space_group_name_H-M   'P 1'
#
loop_
_entity.id
_entity.type
_entity.pdbx_description
1 polymer ?
#
loop_
_entity_poly.entity_id
_entity_poly.type
_entity_poly.pdbx_seq_one_letter_code
_entity_poly.pdbx_strand_id
1 'polypeptide(L)'
;MTAKKKWSADVTEHSDALDLEEHVFESDDAKKIAASLKRSAEHSHRRKAEPFQSAMSMLNFYINRAGKNLPDERKKVLEKAKDELRVAFGREKQD
;
A
#
# COMPACT_ATOMS: atom_id res chain seq x y z
N MET A 1 -15.48 14.51 -13.69
CA MET A 1 -16.14 14.11 -12.42
C MET A 1 -15.10 13.44 -11.53
N THR A 2 -14.33 14.25 -10.80
CA THR A 2 -13.11 13.91 -10.03
C THR A 2 -13.46 13.35 -8.65
N ALA A 3 -14.01 12.13 -8.60
CA ALA A 3 -14.39 11.47 -7.34
C ALA A 3 -13.30 10.52 -6.78
N LYS A 4 -12.05 10.61 -7.26
CA LYS A 4 -10.97 9.67 -6.88
C LYS A 4 -10.04 10.17 -5.76
N LYS A 5 -9.92 11.50 -5.57
CA LYS A 5 -8.96 12.10 -4.60
C LYS A 5 -9.46 12.14 -3.15
N LYS A 6 -10.77 12.08 -2.91
CA LYS A 6 -11.31 12.25 -1.54
C LYS A 6 -11.18 11.00 -0.67
N TRP A 7 -10.99 9.83 -1.27
CA TRP A 7 -11.08 8.59 -0.51
C TRP A 7 -9.76 8.11 0.09
N SER A 8 -8.65 8.33 -0.61
CA SER A 8 -7.34 8.02 -0.04
C SER A 8 -7.13 8.86 1.22
N ALA A 9 -7.48 10.15 1.17
CA ALA A 9 -7.32 11.11 2.27
C ALA A 9 -8.12 10.72 3.52
N ASP A 10 -9.43 10.48 3.38
CA ASP A 10 -10.36 10.23 4.50
C ASP A 10 -10.01 8.96 5.29
N VAL A 11 -9.43 7.93 4.64
CA VAL A 11 -9.07 6.69 5.32
C VAL A 11 -7.64 6.70 5.87
N THR A 12 -6.72 7.48 5.28
CA THR A 12 -5.45 7.81 5.97
C THR A 12 -5.67 8.58 7.26
N GLU A 13 -6.78 9.31 7.36
CA GLU A 13 -7.13 10.10 8.53
C GLU A 13 -7.73 9.26 9.67
N HIS A 14 -8.51 8.22 9.35
CA HIS A 14 -9.21 7.39 10.34
C HIS A 14 -8.60 6.01 10.62
N SER A 15 -7.80 5.46 9.72
CA SER A 15 -7.03 4.25 10.00
C SER A 15 -5.68 4.66 10.60
N ASP A 16 -5.02 3.79 11.36
CA ASP A 16 -3.63 3.94 11.82
C ASP A 16 -2.62 3.93 10.65
N ALA A 17 -2.92 4.73 9.63
CA ALA A 17 -2.33 4.72 8.33
C ALA A 17 -1.06 5.54 8.40
N LEU A 18 -0.02 4.90 7.90
CA LEU A 18 1.28 5.47 7.65
C LEU A 18 1.16 6.86 6.98
N ASP A 19 2.17 7.70 7.13
CA ASP A 19 2.27 8.92 6.33
C ASP A 19 2.59 8.51 4.89
N LEU A 20 1.54 8.18 4.13
CA LEU A 20 1.65 7.70 2.76
C LEU A 20 2.03 8.87 1.86
N GLU A 21 3.06 8.65 1.03
CA GLU A 21 3.35 9.55 -0.08
C GLU A 21 2.11 9.66 -0.98
N GLU A 22 1.78 10.89 -1.42
CA GLU A 22 0.67 11.13 -2.33
C GLU A 22 0.88 10.26 -3.58
N HIS A 23 -0.19 9.57 -4.02
CA HIS A 23 -0.18 8.72 -5.22
C HIS A 23 0.64 7.41 -5.14
N VAL A 24 0.97 6.90 -3.95
CA VAL A 24 1.78 5.66 -3.83
C VAL A 24 1.21 4.46 -4.60
N PHE A 25 -0.12 4.30 -4.57
CA PHE A 25 -0.82 3.22 -5.26
C PHE A 25 -1.15 3.56 -6.71
N GLU A 26 -0.73 4.72 -7.20
CA GLU A 26 -0.96 5.16 -8.58
C GLU A 26 0.09 4.64 -9.57
N SER A 27 1.24 4.17 -9.08
CA SER A 27 2.30 3.55 -9.88
C SER A 27 1.89 2.20 -10.50
N ASP A 28 2.33 1.94 -11.72
CA ASP A 28 2.24 0.62 -12.37
C ASP A 28 3.41 -0.31 -12.04
N ASP A 29 4.40 0.19 -11.29
CA ASP A 29 5.57 -0.57 -10.86
C ASP A 29 5.41 -1.05 -9.42
N ALA A 30 5.29 -2.37 -9.25
CA ALA A 30 5.16 -3.05 -7.97
C ALA A 30 6.32 -2.73 -7.00
N LYS A 31 7.55 -2.56 -7.50
CA LYS A 31 8.71 -2.24 -6.66
C LYS A 31 8.63 -0.83 -6.09
N LYS A 32 8.13 0.12 -6.88
CA LYS A 32 7.93 1.51 -6.41
C LYS A 32 6.88 1.57 -5.30
N ILE A 33 5.77 0.85 -5.47
CA ILE A 33 4.72 0.74 -4.46
C ILE A 33 5.30 0.15 -3.17
N ALA A 34 6.02 -0.97 -3.27
CA ALA A 34 6.64 -1.63 -2.13
C ALA A 34 7.67 -0.74 -1.41
N ALA A 35 8.55 -0.08 -2.16
CA ALA A 35 9.58 0.79 -1.59
C ALA A 35 8.98 1.98 -0.85
N SER A 36 7.97 2.63 -1.43
CA SER A 36 7.34 3.79 -0.79
C SER A 36 6.48 3.39 0.41
N LEU A 37 5.78 2.25 0.36
CA LEU A 37 5.10 1.69 1.54
C LEU A 37 6.07 1.36 2.66
N LYS A 38 7.24 0.78 2.34
CA LYS A 38 8.30 0.53 3.31
C LYS A 38 8.77 1.84 3.96
N ARG A 39 9.12 2.85 3.16
CA ARG A 39 9.52 4.17 3.68
C ARG A 39 8.44 4.76 4.60
N SER A 40 7.20 4.79 4.14
CA SER A 40 6.07 5.31 4.92
C SER A 40 5.92 4.55 6.25
N ALA A 41 6.14 3.23 6.22
CA ALA A 41 6.06 2.38 7.41
C ALA A 41 7.23 2.57 8.39
N GLU A 42 8.42 2.82 7.89
CA GLU A 42 9.61 3.07 8.71
C GLU A 42 9.57 4.46 9.35
N HIS A 43 9.09 5.47 8.60
CA HIS A 43 9.02 6.85 9.06
C HIS A 43 7.79 7.17 9.92
N SER A 44 6.70 6.41 9.81
CA SER A 44 5.51 6.71 10.60
C SER A 44 5.70 6.37 12.08
N HIS A 45 5.54 7.39 12.93
CA HIS A 45 5.50 7.22 14.39
C HIS A 45 4.10 6.84 14.92
N ARG A 46 3.07 6.88 14.06
CA ARG A 46 1.67 6.56 14.41
C ARG A 46 1.34 5.06 14.35
N ARG A 47 2.28 4.25 13.86
CA ARG A 47 2.10 2.80 13.69
C ARG A 47 2.03 2.08 15.04
N LYS A 48 1.05 1.20 15.19
CA LYS A 48 0.86 0.33 16.38
C LYS A 48 1.52 -1.05 16.23
N ALA A 49 2.11 -1.33 15.07
CA ALA A 49 2.69 -2.62 14.71
C ALA A 49 4.05 -2.44 14.03
N GLU A 50 4.74 -3.57 13.81
CA GLU A 50 5.98 -3.64 13.07
C GLU A 50 5.84 -3.06 11.64
N PRO A 51 6.88 -2.38 11.10
CA PRO A 51 6.77 -1.65 9.84
C PRO A 51 6.23 -2.51 8.68
N PHE A 52 6.71 -3.75 8.57
CA PHE A 52 6.23 -4.69 7.56
C PHE A 52 4.73 -4.98 7.68
N GLN A 53 4.24 -5.22 8.91
CA GLN A 53 2.83 -5.53 9.13
C GLN A 53 1.94 -4.33 8.80
N SER A 54 2.38 -3.13 9.16
CA SER A 54 1.68 -1.90 8.81
C SER A 54 1.64 -1.68 7.29
N ALA A 55 2.77 -1.84 6.60
CA ALA A 55 2.83 -1.71 5.14
C ALA A 55 1.96 -2.76 4.41
N MET A 56 2.03 -4.02 4.84
CA MET A 56 1.28 -5.12 4.23
C MET A 56 -0.23 -4.95 4.48
N SER A 57 -0.62 -4.57 5.70
CA SER A 57 -2.02 -4.29 6.03
C SER A 57 -2.57 -3.14 5.20
N MET A 58 -1.77 -2.09 4.97
CA MET A 58 -2.15 -0.96 4.13
C MET A 58 -2.35 -1.35 2.66
N LEU A 59 -1.44 -2.17 2.11
CA LEU A 59 -1.57 -2.68 0.74
C LEU A 59 -2.81 -3.58 0.58
N ASN A 60 -3.03 -4.51 1.51
CA ASN A 60 -4.22 -5.36 1.52
C ASN A 60 -5.50 -4.55 1.68
N PHE A 61 -5.49 -3.55 2.56
CA PHE A 61 -6.61 -2.64 2.74
C PHE A 61 -6.94 -1.92 1.42
N TYR A 62 -5.94 -1.36 0.73
CA TYR A 62 -6.14 -0.70 -0.55
C TYR A 62 -6.74 -1.65 -1.60
N ILE A 63 -6.21 -2.87 -1.74
CA ILE A 63 -6.72 -3.89 -2.68
C ILE A 63 -8.19 -4.22 -2.37
N ASN A 64 -8.49 -4.54 -1.11
CA ASN A 64 -9.83 -4.93 -0.67
C ASN A 64 -10.83 -3.79 -0.85
N ARG A 65 -10.40 -2.56 -0.56
CA ARG A 65 -11.26 -1.38 -0.60
C ARG A 65 -11.50 -0.93 -2.04
N ALA A 66 -10.45 -0.83 -2.87
CA ALA A 66 -10.58 -0.50 -4.29
C ALA A 66 -11.42 -1.53 -5.05
N GLY A 67 -11.32 -2.81 -4.64
CA GLY A 67 -12.27 -3.86 -4.97
C GLY A 67 -12.60 -3.95 -6.47
N LYS A 68 -13.90 -3.98 -6.78
CA LYS A 68 -14.44 -4.17 -8.15
C LYS A 68 -14.17 -3.02 -9.12
N ASN A 69 -13.70 -1.87 -8.63
CA ASN A 69 -13.36 -0.72 -9.47
C ASN A 69 -11.90 -0.73 -9.94
N LEU A 70 -11.14 -1.75 -9.52
CA LEU A 70 -9.75 -1.91 -9.91
C LEU A 70 -9.67 -2.81 -11.15
N PRO A 71 -9.05 -2.36 -12.25
CA PRO A 71 -8.78 -3.22 -13.40
C PRO A 71 -7.94 -4.43 -13.00
N ASP A 72 -8.16 -5.58 -13.64
CA ASP A 72 -7.44 -6.83 -13.32
C ASP A 72 -5.92 -6.69 -13.46
N GLU A 73 -5.45 -5.93 -14.44
CA GLU A 73 -4.02 -5.63 -14.60
C GLU A 73 -3.45 -4.92 -13.38
N ARG A 74 -4.20 -3.94 -12.86
CA ARG A 74 -3.79 -3.19 -11.68
C ARG A 74 -3.82 -4.05 -10.42
N LYS A 75 -4.81 -4.94 -10.31
CA LYS A 75 -4.84 -5.93 -9.23
C LYS A 75 -3.59 -6.82 -9.25
N LYS A 76 -3.17 -7.29 -10.43
CA LYS A 76 -1.93 -8.07 -10.58
C LYS A 76 -0.69 -7.28 -10.14
N VAL A 77 -0.60 -5.99 -10.47
CA VAL A 77 0.50 -5.12 -10.00
C VAL A 77 0.52 -5.02 -8.47
N LEU A 78 -0.64 -4.81 -7.84
CA LEU A 78 -0.74 -4.70 -6.39
C LEU A 78 -0.45 -6.03 -5.67
N GLU A 79 -0.87 -7.16 -6.23
CA GLU A 79 -0.51 -8.47 -5.68
C GLU A 79 1.01 -8.70 -5.77
N LYS A 80 1.63 -8.40 -6.92
CA LYS A 80 3.12 -8.42 -7.05
C LYS A 80 3.80 -7.48 -6.07
N ALA A 81 3.19 -6.32 -5.78
CA ALA A 81 3.73 -5.38 -4.80
C ALA A 81 3.79 -5.99 -3.39
N LYS A 82 2.94 -6.97 -3.04
CA LYS A 82 3.03 -7.68 -1.75
C LYS A 82 4.30 -8.49 -1.65
N ASP A 83 4.69 -9.15 -2.73
CA ASP A 83 5.93 -9.95 -2.76
C ASP A 83 7.16 -9.07 -2.80
N GLU A 84 7.14 -7.98 -3.58
CA GLU A 84 8.22 -7.00 -3.55
C GLU A 84 8.33 -6.34 -2.17
N LEU A 85 7.22 -6.13 -1.46
CA LEU A 85 7.23 -5.63 -0.08
C LEU A 85 7.86 -6.64 0.88
N ARG A 86 7.55 -7.94 0.75
CA ARG A 86 8.23 -8.99 1.53
C ARG A 86 9.74 -8.95 1.33
N VAL A 87 10.19 -8.91 0.07
CA VAL A 87 11.62 -8.82 -0.26
C VAL A 87 12.26 -7.54 0.27
N ALA A 88 11.58 -6.40 0.16
CA ALA A 88 12.08 -5.13 0.68
C ALA A 88 12.31 -5.15 2.20
N PHE A 89 11.59 -6.01 2.92
CA PHE A 89 11.75 -6.26 4.36
C PHE A 89 12.59 -7.51 4.68
N GLY A 90 13.28 -8.10 3.69
CA GLY A 90 14.14 -9.27 3.87
C GLY A 90 13.38 -10.57 4.13
N ARG A 91 12.11 -10.66 3.73
CA ARG A 91 11.26 -11.84 3.85
C ARG A 91 11.16 -12.58 2.51
N GLU A 92 10.91 -13.88 2.56
CA GLU A 92 10.68 -14.70 1.37
C GLU A 92 9.42 -14.27 0.62
N LYS A 93 9.44 -14.38 -0.71
CA LYS A 93 8.25 -14.19 -1.54
C LYS A 93 7.25 -15.31 -1.24
N GLN A 94 5.96 -14.99 -1.28
CA GLN A 94 4.92 -15.98 -1.08
C GLN A 94 4.32 -16.25 -2.45
N ASP A 95 4.83 -17.28 -3.13
CA ASP A 95 4.30 -17.76 -4.42
C ASP A 95 2.84 -18.26 -4.31
#